data_AF-A0A7C2ALH8-F1
#
_entry.id   AF-A0A7C2ALH8-F1
#
_cell.length_a   1.000
_cell.length_b   1.000
_cell.length_c   1.000
_cell.angle_alpha   90.00
_cell.angle_beta   90.00
_cell.angle_gamma   90.00
#
_symmetry.space_group_name_H-M   'P 1'
#
loop_
_entity.id
_entity.type
_entity.pdbx_description
1 polymer ?
#
loop_
_entity_poly.entity_id
_entity_poly.type
_entity_poly.pdbx_seq_one_letter_code
_entity_poly.pdbx_strand_id
1 'polypeptide(L)' 'MVQAVINIKEHANRVLNIVKAKYGFKDKSQAIEHVIEKYEEAFLEPQLRPEYIEKLEKIRKGKYTRYNSVEELKKATR' A
#
# COMPACT_ATOMS: atom_id res chain seq x y z
N MET A 1 -6.54 -2.19 20.15
CA MET A 1 -7.76 -2.44 19.35
C MET A 1 -8.63 -1.21 19.42
N VAL A 2 -9.12 -0.75 18.28
CA VAL A 2 -10.08 0.36 18.18
C VAL A 2 -11.44 -0.26 17.83
N GLN A 3 -12.53 0.23 18.43
CA GLN A 3 -13.89 -0.20 18.10
C GLN A 3 -14.60 0.91 17.32
N ALA A 4 -15.27 0.54 16.24
CA ALA A 4 -16.06 1.46 15.44
C ALA A 4 -17.40 0.81 15.07
N VAL A 5 -18.47 1.59 15.16
CA VAL A 5 -19.78 1.23 14.61
C VAL A 5 -19.89 1.86 13.23
N ILE A 6 -20.12 1.06 12.20
CA ILE A 6 -20.21 1.51 10.81
C ILE A 6 -21.54 1.11 10.19
N ASN A 7 -22.06 1.97 9.32
CA ASN A 7 -23.19 1.67 8.46
C ASN A 7 -22.68 1.25 7.08
N ILE A 8 -23.05 0.06 6.63
CA ILE A 8 -22.65 -0.47 5.32
C ILE A 8 -23.87 -0.89 4.51
N LYS A 9 -23.76 -0.83 3.18
CA LYS A 9 -24.81 -1.31 2.28
C LYS A 9 -25.02 -2.81 2.44
N GLU A 10 -26.24 -3.28 2.20
CA GLU A 10 -26.58 -4.71 2.31
C GLU A 10 -25.68 -5.60 1.44
N HIS A 11 -25.38 -5.16 0.21
CA HIS A 11 -24.47 -5.85 -0.68
C HIS A 11 -23.07 -6.04 -0.06
N ALA A 12 -22.49 -4.99 0.54
CA ALA A 12 -21.19 -5.07 1.19
C ALA A 12 -21.21 -6.06 2.37
N ASN A 13 -22.30 -6.07 3.16
CA ASN A 13 -22.48 -7.03 4.24
C ASN A 13 -22.53 -8.49 3.75
N ARG A 14 -23.18 -8.75 2.60
CA ARG A 14 -23.19 -10.09 1.98
C ARG A 14 -21.81 -10.51 1.50
N VAL A 15 -21.05 -9.60 0.88
CA VAL A 15 -19.67 -9.87 0.46
C VAL A 15 -18.78 -10.20 1.67
N LEU A 16 -18.87 -9.45 2.77
CA LEU A 16 -18.13 -9.75 3.99
C LEU A 16 -18.47 -11.12 4.57
N ASN A 17 -19.74 -11.55 4.51
CA ASN A 17 -20.13 -12.90 4.94
C ASN A 17 -19.45 -13.99 4.09
N ILE A 18 -19.36 -13.78 2.77
CA ILE A 18 -18.69 -14.72 1.86
C ILE A 18 -17.20 -14.80 2.19
N VAL A 19 -16.54 -13.66 2.37
CA VAL A 19 -15.12 -13.59 2.77
C VAL A 19 -14.91 -14.30 4.11
N LYS A 20 -15.74 -13.98 5.11
CA LYS A 20 -15.71 -14.62 6.43
C LYS A 20 -15.77 -16.15 6.33
N ALA A 21 -16.75 -16.67 5.57
CA ALA A 21 -16.93 -18.10 5.39
C ALA A 21 -15.76 -18.75 4.64
N LYS A 22 -15.27 -18.11 3.57
CA LYS A 22 -14.18 -18.61 2.74
C LYS A 22 -12.89 -18.82 3.53
N TYR A 23 -12.56 -17.92 4.45
CA TYR A 23 -11.32 -17.96 5.22
C TYR A 23 -11.51 -18.51 6.65
N GLY A 24 -12.71 -18.97 7.00
CA GLY A 24 -13.00 -19.54 8.32
C GLY A 24 -12.91 -18.52 9.47
N PHE A 25 -13.15 -17.23 9.21
CA PHE A 25 -13.07 -16.18 10.22
C PHE A 25 -14.20 -16.29 11.25
N LYS A 26 -13.88 -15.96 12.50
CA LYS A 26 -14.81 -16.04 13.64
C LYS A 26 -15.87 -14.95 13.58
N ASP A 27 -15.49 -13.74 13.18
CA ASP A 27 -16.36 -12.57 13.12
C ASP A 27 -16.16 -11.76 11.83
N LYS A 28 -16.96 -10.71 11.68
CA LYS A 28 -16.89 -9.81 10.51
C LYS A 28 -15.72 -8.83 10.60
N SER A 29 -15.20 -8.55 11.79
CA SER A 29 -14.07 -7.64 11.96
C SER A 29 -12.83 -8.24 11.29
N GLN A 30 -12.56 -9.52 11.53
CA GLN A 30 -11.48 -10.25 10.85
C GLN A 30 -11.63 -10.25 9.33
N ALA A 31 -12.87 -10.37 8.82
CA ALA A 31 -13.14 -10.28 7.38
C ALA A 31 -12.87 -8.88 6.82
N ILE A 32 -13.18 -7.83 7.58
CA ILE A 32 -12.90 -6.44 7.20
C ILE A 32 -11.39 -6.18 7.20
N GLU A 33 -10.68 -6.58 8.26
CA GLU A 33 -9.21 -6.47 8.32
C GLU A 33 -8.56 -7.16 7.11
N HIS A 34 -8.97 -8.40 6.80
CA HIS A 34 -8.43 -9.11 5.66
C HIS A 34 -8.69 -8.40 4.31
N VAL A 35 -9.87 -7.81 4.13
CA VAL A 35 -10.17 -7.05 2.90
C VAL A 35 -9.31 -5.78 2.82
N ILE A 36 -9.07 -5.11 3.96
CA ILE A 36 -8.19 -3.94 4.02
C ILE A 36 -6.75 -4.32 3.70
N GLU A 37 -6.23 -5.42 4.26
CA GLU A 37 -4.89 -5.94 3.94
C GLU A 37 -4.77 -6.23 2.44
N LYS A 38 -5.77 -6.88 1.85
CA LYS A 38 -5.77 -7.14 0.40
C LYS A 38 -5.88 -5.88 -0.44
N TYR A 39 -6.56 -4.85 0.06
CA TYR A 39 -6.58 -3.55 -0.59
C TYR A 39 -5.21 -2.87 -0.49
N GLU A 40 -4.55 -2.93 0.67
CA GLU A 40 -3.19 -2.41 0.87
C GLU A 40 -2.21 -3.12 -0.08
N GLU A 41 -2.18 -4.45 -0.10
CA GLU A 41 -1.31 -5.23 -0.98
C GLU A 41 -1.53 -4.93 -2.47
N ALA A 42 -2.79 -4.72 -2.89
CA ALA A 42 -3.14 -4.61 -4.30
C ALA A 42 -3.12 -3.17 -4.83
N PHE A 43 -3.39 -2.16 -3.99
CA PHE A 43 -3.64 -0.80 -4.45
C PHE A 43 -2.84 0.27 -3.72
N LEU A 44 -2.38 0.01 -2.50
CA LEU A 44 -1.50 0.93 -1.81
C LEU A 44 -0.07 0.54 -2.16
N GLU A 45 0.74 1.51 -2.58
CA GLU A 45 2.18 1.28 -2.51
C GLU A 45 2.49 0.93 -1.04
N PRO A 46 3.23 -0.16 -0.75
CA PRO A 46 3.63 -0.44 0.62
C PRO A 46 4.21 0.84 1.17
N GLN A 47 3.67 1.32 2.31
CA GLN A 47 4.11 2.56 2.95
C GLN A 47 5.61 2.70 2.75
N LEU A 48 6.10 3.84 2.22
CA LEU A 48 7.50 4.02 1.83
C LEU A 48 8.36 3.34 2.88
N ARG A 49 8.92 2.17 2.51
CA ARG A 49 9.65 1.35 3.47
C ARG A 49 10.67 2.26 4.14
N PRO A 50 10.87 2.20 5.46
CA PRO A 50 11.83 3.08 6.14
C PRO A 50 13.18 3.14 5.39
N GLU A 51 13.61 2.01 4.84
CA GLU A 51 14.79 1.88 3.96
C GLU A 51 14.75 2.76 2.70
N TYR A 52 13.58 2.91 2.06
CA TYR A 52 13.40 3.77 0.89
C TYR A 52 13.39 5.25 1.28
N ILE A 53 12.83 5.60 2.44
CA ILE A 53 12.93 6.97 2.99
C ILE A 53 14.39 7.31 3.27
N GLU A 54 15.14 6.42 3.91
CA GLU A 54 16.57 6.60 4.14
C GLU A 54 17.36 6.74 2.84
N LYS A 55 17.01 5.95 1.82
CA LYS A 55 17.61 6.05 0.49
C LYS A 55 17.32 7.41 -0.15
N LEU A 56 16.08 7.90 -0.08
CA LEU A 56 15.70 9.21 -0.58
C LEU A 56 16.42 10.35 0.16
N GLU A 57 16.58 10.25 1.48
CA GLU A 57 17.32 11.22 2.28
C GLU A 57 18.83 11.23 1.93
N LYS A 58 19.42 10.06 1.66
CA LYS A 58 20.80 9.95 1.17
C LYS A 58 20.95 10.57 -0.23
N ILE A 59 20.02 10.31 -1.13
CA ILE A 59 19.99 10.93 -2.47
C ILE A 59 19.84 12.45 -2.33
N ARG A 60 18.98 12.90 -1.40
CA ARG A 60 18.72 14.32 -1.16
C ARG A 60 19.96 15.11 -0.71
N LYS A 61 20.80 14.47 0.11
CA LYS A 61 22.04 15.03 0.64
C LYS A 61 23.24 14.80 -0.28
N GLY A 62 23.08 13.99 -1.32
CA GLY A 62 24.15 13.59 -2.24
C GLY A 62 24.50 14.68 -3.26
N LYS A 63 25.55 14.41 -4.05
CA LYS A 63 25.91 15.26 -5.20
C LYS A 63 24.96 14.98 -6.35
N TYR A 64 24.29 16.03 -6.81
CA TYR A 64 23.45 15.97 -7.99
C TYR A 64 24.27 16.28 -9.23
N THR A 65 24.04 15.52 -10.29
CA THR A 65 24.55 15.86 -11.63
C THR A 65 23.40 16.44 -12.43
N ARG A 66 23.56 17.67 -12.90
CA ARG A 66 22.59 18.31 -13.79
C ARG A 66 22.90 17.91 -15.22
N TYR A 67 21.89 17.41 -15.92
CA TYR A 67 21.96 17.12 -17.34
C TYR A 67 21.03 18.07 -18.07
N ASN A 68 21.44 18.52 -19.26
CA ASN A 68 20.65 19.45 -20.07
C ASN A 68 19.73 18.72 -21.06
N SER A 69 19.93 17.41 -21.24
CA SER A 69 19.06 16.59 -22.09
C SER A 69 18.99 15.13 -21.61
N VAL A 70 17.94 14.43 -22.02
CA VAL A 70 17.79 12.98 -21.77
C VAL A 70 18.88 12.18 -22.49
N GLU A 71 19.39 12.66 -23.62
CA GLU A 71 20.48 12.02 -24.37
C GLU A 71 21.80 12.09 -23.61
N GLU A 72 22.11 13.22 -22.98
CA GLU A 72 23.28 13.42 -22.13
C GLU A 72 23.25 12.47 -20.92
N LEU A 73 22.08 12.37 -20.25
CA LEU A 73 21.86 11.43 -19.16
C LEU A 73 22.09 9.97 -19.61
N LYS A 74 21.54 9.58 -20.77
CA LYS A 74 21.68 8.22 -21.30
C LYS A 74 23.13 7.87 -21.63
N LYS A 75 23.94 8.83 -22.08
CA LYS A 75 25.38 8.64 -22.34
C LYS A 75 26.20 8.48 -21.06
N ALA A 76 25.80 9.12 -19.97
CA ALA A 76 26.50 9.05 -18.69
C ALA A 76 26.15 7.80 -17.84
N THR A 77 25.01 7.16 -18.13
CA THR A 77 24.47 6.04 -17.32
C THR A 77 24.59 4.67 -18.01
N ARG A 78 25.22 4.61 -19.18
CA ARG A 78 25.40 3.40 -20.00
C ARG A 78 26.87 3.07 -20.15
#